data_AF-A0A9C9JZV4-F1
#
_entry.id   AF-A0A9C9JZV4-F1
#
_cell.length_a   1.000
_cell.length_b   1.000
_cell.length_c   1.000
_cell.angle_alpha   90.00
_cell.angle_beta   90.00
_cell.angle_gamma   90.00
#
_symmetry.space_group_name_H-M   'P 1'
#
loop_
_entity.id
_entity.type
_entity.pdbx_description
1 polymer ?
#
loop_
_entity_poly.entity_id
_entity_poly.type
_entity_poly.pdbx_seq_one_letter_code
_entity_poly.pdbx_strand_id
1 'polypeptide(L)'
;MRADIPAEILFIIAILLTIVSLIIYGLIIKRLLVLIKGKGIWIFPIIGSLFLLVLAVFHIYRMLFYFPLLGTAGPADLFDLIIGSLSLSRIESFLLLGSGVFSLIGGILYYSASSK
;
A
#
# COMPACT_ATOMS: atom_id res chain seq x y z
N MET A 1 -24.44 1.21 5.17
CA MET A 1 -23.49 0.12 5.56
C MET A 1 -22.62 0.64 6.70
N ARG A 2 -22.21 -0.22 7.66
CA ARG A 2 -21.35 0.20 8.77
C ARG A 2 -19.95 -0.37 8.57
N ALA A 3 -18.93 0.41 8.93
CA ALA A 3 -17.55 -0.04 8.98
C ALA A 3 -17.37 -1.14 10.04
N ASP A 4 -16.65 -2.21 9.70
CA ASP A 4 -16.23 -3.24 10.65
C ASP A 4 -14.95 -2.75 11.36
N ILE A 5 -15.12 -2.05 12.48
CA ILE A 5 -14.02 -1.40 13.20
C ILE A 5 -12.85 -2.37 13.53
N PRO A 6 -13.10 -3.60 14.03
CA PRO A 6 -12.04 -4.60 14.18
C PRO A 6 -11.23 -4.87 12.90
N ALA A 7 -11.92 -5.08 11.77
CA ALA A 7 -11.25 -5.34 10.49
C ALA A 7 -10.41 -4.13 10.03
N GLU A 8 -10.91 -2.92 10.24
CA GLU A 8 -10.22 -1.68 9.86
C GLU A 8 -8.95 -1.43 10.68
N ILE A 9 -9.01 -1.70 11.99
CA ILE A 9 -7.82 -1.64 12.86
C ILE A 9 -6.78 -2.66 12.41
N LEU A 10 -7.21 -3.91 12.14
CA LEU A 10 -6.31 -4.96 11.66
C LEU A 10 -5.66 -4.56 10.33
N PHE A 11 -6.42 -3.99 9.41
CA PHE A 11 -5.94 -3.55 8.10
C PHE A 11 -4.89 -2.44 8.22
N ILE A 12 -5.15 -1.41 9.03
CA ILE A 12 -4.18 -0.32 9.25
C ILE A 12 -2.90 -0.83 9.90
N ILE A 13 -3.00 -1.70 10.91
CA ILE A 13 -1.83 -2.31 11.56
C ILE A 13 -1.02 -3.12 10.53
N ALA A 14 -1.69 -3.93 9.70
CA ALA A 14 -1.03 -4.70 8.64
C ALA A 14 -0.30 -3.81 7.64
N ILE A 15 -0.90 -2.68 7.23
CA ILE A 15 -0.24 -1.70 6.34
C ILE A 15 1.00 -1.11 7.01
N LEU A 16 0.89 -0.65 8.25
CA LEU A 16 2.02 -0.03 8.97
C LEU A 16 3.19 -1.00 9.13
N LEU A 17 2.90 -2.25 9.51
CA LEU A 17 3.91 -3.30 9.61
C LEU A 17 4.55 -3.60 8.26
N THR A 18 3.75 -3.63 7.18
CA THR A 18 4.24 -3.89 5.82
C THR A 18 5.13 -2.74 5.32
N ILE A 19 4.76 -1.48 5.60
CA ILE A 19 5.60 -0.30 5.29
C ILE A 19 6.97 -0.45 5.96
N VAL A 20 6.99 -0.72 7.26
CA VAL A 20 8.25 -0.90 8.01
C VAL A 20 9.06 -2.07 7.44
N SER A 21 8.40 -3.18 7.13
CA SER A 21 9.04 -4.36 6.54
C SER A 21 9.69 -4.05 5.19
N LEU A 22 9.01 -3.31 4.30
CA LEU A 22 9.56 -2.90 3.00
C LEU A 22 10.73 -1.92 3.13
N ILE A 23 10.68 -1.02 4.11
CA ILE A 23 11.82 -0.12 4.40
C ILE A 23 13.03 -0.94 4.86
N ILE A 24 12.85 -1.84 5.82
CA ILE A 24 13.92 -2.73 6.32
C ILE A 24 14.47 -3.58 5.18
N TYR A 25 13.59 -4.16 4.35
CA TYR A 25 13.97 -4.93 3.18
C TYR A 25 14.85 -4.13 2.21
N GLY A 26 14.46 -2.89 1.87
CA GLY A 26 15.29 -1.99 1.08
C GLY A 26 16.66 -1.73 1.72
N LEU A 27 16.70 -1.45 3.02
CA LEU A 27 17.96 -1.22 3.74
C LEU A 27 18.87 -2.45 3.78
N ILE A 28 18.31 -3.66 3.89
CA ILE A 28 19.06 -4.92 3.81
C ILE A 28 19.67 -5.05 2.42
N ILE A 29 18.89 -4.89 1.34
CA ILE A 29 19.43 -4.91 -0.03
C ILE A 29 20.55 -3.88 -0.17
N LYS A 30 20.35 -2.65 0.31
CA LYS A 30 21.36 -1.59 0.22
C LYS A 30 22.72 -2.01 0.79
N ARG A 31 22.72 -2.71 1.92
CA ARG A 31 23.94 -3.23 2.55
C ARG A 31 24.56 -4.36 1.72
N LEU A 32 23.74 -5.29 1.24
CA LEU A 32 24.20 -6.44 0.47
C LEU A 32 24.75 -6.06 -0.91
N LEU A 33 24.23 -4.99 -1.52
CA LEU A 33 24.70 -4.49 -2.81
C LEU A 33 26.21 -4.15 -2.84
N VAL A 34 26.80 -3.81 -1.69
CA VAL A 34 28.24 -3.55 -1.55
C VAL A 34 29.06 -4.79 -1.96
N LEU A 35 28.57 -5.99 -1.64
CA LEU A 35 29.26 -7.26 -1.91
C LEU A 35 29.34 -7.58 -3.40
N ILE A 36 28.32 -7.18 -4.16
CA ILE A 36 28.19 -7.47 -5.60
C ILE A 36 28.47 -6.25 -6.48
N LYS A 37 28.99 -5.15 -5.91
CA LYS A 37 29.24 -3.86 -6.58
C LYS A 37 28.00 -3.29 -7.31
N GLY A 38 26.80 -3.72 -6.93
CA GLY A 38 25.53 -3.26 -7.48
C GLY A 38 25.12 -1.91 -6.89
N LYS A 39 24.25 -1.17 -7.59
CA LYS A 39 23.73 0.13 -7.12
C LYS A 39 22.23 0.25 -7.39
N GLY A 40 21.54 0.99 -6.52
CA GLY A 40 20.16 1.45 -6.76
C GLY A 40 19.02 0.44 -6.59
N ILE A 41 19.28 -0.88 -6.57
CA ILE A 41 18.21 -1.91 -6.45
C ILE A 41 17.39 -1.75 -5.16
N TRP A 42 18.02 -1.26 -4.09
CA TRP A 42 17.38 -1.02 -2.80
C TRP A 42 16.24 0.00 -2.83
N ILE A 43 16.16 0.85 -3.87
CA ILE A 43 15.15 1.89 -3.99
C ILE A 43 13.77 1.28 -4.28
N PHE A 44 13.70 0.12 -4.93
CA PHE A 44 12.44 -0.50 -5.34
C PHE A 44 11.51 -0.84 -4.15
N PRO A 45 11.97 -1.54 -3.09
CA PRO A 45 11.17 -1.72 -1.88
C PRO A 45 10.78 -0.40 -1.19
N ILE A 46 11.65 0.62 -1.24
CA ILE A 46 11.35 1.94 -0.67
C ILE A 46 10.19 2.60 -1.43
N ILE A 47 10.21 2.57 -2.76
CA ILE A 47 9.07 3.04 -3.57
C ILE A 47 7.81 2.24 -3.19
N GLY A 48 7.92 0.92 -3.03
CA GLY A 48 6.79 0.09 -2.60
C GLY A 48 6.20 0.50 -1.25
N SER A 49 7.04 0.94 -0.30
CA SER A 49 6.59 1.49 0.98
C SER A 49 5.86 2.83 0.84
N LEU A 50 6.29 3.69 -0.10
CA LEU A 50 5.62 4.96 -0.39
C LEU A 50 4.21 4.74 -0.97
N PHE A 51 4.05 3.74 -1.84
CA PHE A 51 2.74 3.34 -2.34
C PHE A 51 1.77 2.97 -1.20
N LEU A 52 2.25 2.19 -0.20
CA LEU A 52 1.44 1.83 0.97
C LEU A 52 1.13 3.02 1.89
N LEU A 53 2.07 3.96 2.01
CA LEU A 53 1.83 5.18 2.77
C LEU A 53 0.69 6.00 2.14
N VAL A 54 0.72 6.17 0.82
CA VAL A 54 -0.34 6.85 0.07
C VAL A 54 -1.66 6.08 0.17
N LEU A 55 -1.62 4.74 0.08
CA LEU A 55 -2.79 3.88 0.28
C LEU A 55 -3.43 4.12 1.65
N ALA A 56 -2.63 4.17 2.73
CA ALA A 56 -3.13 4.41 4.07
C ALA A 56 -3.89 5.75 4.17
N VAL A 57 -3.39 6.80 3.51
CA VAL A 57 -4.07 8.11 3.46
C VAL A 57 -5.42 8.02 2.75
N PHE A 58 -5.48 7.40 1.58
CA PHE A 58 -6.74 7.22 0.85
C PHE A 58 -7.74 6.37 1.63
N HIS A 59 -7.26 5.31 2.28
CA HIS A 59 -8.10 4.43 3.08
C HIS A 59 -8.68 5.16 4.28
N ILE A 60 -7.86 5.88 5.05
CA ILE A 60 -8.33 6.70 6.18
C ILE A 60 -9.35 7.74 5.71
N TYR A 61 -9.09 8.41 4.56
CA TYR A 61 -10.05 9.35 3.98
C TYR A 61 -11.39 8.67 3.65
N ARG A 62 -11.38 7.52 2.97
CA ARG A 62 -12.60 6.79 2.66
C ARG A 62 -13.36 6.38 3.94
N MET A 63 -12.63 5.95 4.96
CA MET A 63 -13.19 5.55 6.26
C MET A 63 -13.82 6.70 7.04
N LEU A 64 -13.21 7.89 7.02
CA LEU A 64 -13.71 9.05 7.77
C LEU A 64 -14.84 9.78 7.06
N PHE A 65 -14.88 9.75 5.72
CA PHE A 65 -15.85 10.50 4.94
C PHE A 65 -16.97 9.63 4.36
N TYR A 66 -16.64 8.57 3.62
CA TYR A 66 -17.66 7.81 2.89
C TYR A 66 -18.45 6.86 3.78
N PHE A 67 -17.78 6.11 4.68
CA PHE A 67 -18.45 5.12 5.51
C PHE A 67 -19.51 5.69 6.47
N PRO A 68 -19.27 6.83 7.15
CA PRO A 68 -20.29 7.47 7.98
C PRO A 68 -21.49 7.93 7.15
N LEU A 69 -21.25 8.59 6.00
CA LEU A 69 -22.30 9.09 5.12
C LEU A 69 -23.14 7.94 4.53
N LEU A 70 -22.49 6.85 4.09
CA LEU A 70 -23.17 5.62 3.66
C LEU A 70 -23.96 4.92 4.78
N GLY A 71 -23.66 5.24 6.03
CA GLY A 71 -24.41 4.77 7.20
C GLY A 71 -25.77 5.47 7.37
N THR A 72 -25.89 6.70 6.87
CA THR A 72 -27.06 7.58 7.05
C THR A 72 -27.70 8.04 5.74
N ALA A 73 -27.18 7.61 4.59
CA ALA A 73 -27.62 8.04 3.26
C ALA A 73 -29.08 7.67 2.98
N GLY A 74 -29.81 8.60 2.37
CA GLY A 74 -31.14 8.37 1.81
C GLY A 74 -31.07 7.83 0.38
N PRO A 75 -32.22 7.57 -0.27
CA PRO A 75 -32.25 7.04 -1.62
C PRO A 75 -31.64 7.97 -2.68
N ALA A 76 -31.64 9.28 -2.43
CA ALA A 76 -31.20 10.29 -3.38
C ALA A 76 -29.66 10.41 -3.49
N ASP A 77 -28.94 10.15 -2.40
CA ASP A 77 -27.49 10.33 -2.26
C ASP A 77 -26.72 8.99 -2.18
N LEU A 78 -27.41 7.88 -1.93
CA LEU A 78 -26.78 6.57 -1.75
C LEU A 78 -25.92 6.14 -2.94
N PHE A 79 -26.42 6.29 -4.17
CA PHE A 79 -25.70 5.84 -5.36
C PHE A 79 -24.41 6.61 -5.60
N ASP A 80 -24.44 7.94 -5.46
CA ASP A 80 -23.27 8.80 -5.64
C ASP A 80 -22.19 8.50 -4.59
N LEU A 81 -22.59 8.29 -3.34
CA LEU A 81 -21.68 7.89 -2.26
C LEU A 81 -21.05 6.51 -2.52
N ILE A 82 -21.80 5.54 -3.04
CA ILE A 82 -21.27 4.22 -3.40
C ILE A 82 -20.24 4.36 -4.53
N ILE A 83 -20.57 5.08 -5.59
CA ILE A 83 -19.66 5.28 -6.74
C ILE A 83 -18.37 5.95 -6.30
N GLY A 84 -18.45 7.00 -5.48
CA GLY A 84 -17.28 7.68 -4.93
C GLY A 84 -16.41 6.77 -4.06
N SER A 85 -17.03 5.99 -3.16
CA SER A 85 -16.33 5.04 -2.29
C SER A 85 -15.62 3.93 -3.09
N LEU A 86 -16.28 3.39 -4.11
CA LEU A 86 -15.71 2.37 -5.00
C LEU A 86 -14.58 2.91 -5.89
N SER A 87 -14.68 4.17 -6.31
CA SER A 87 -13.61 4.85 -7.06
C SER A 87 -12.33 4.95 -6.21
N LEU A 88 -12.46 5.35 -4.95
CA LEU A 88 -11.34 5.36 -3.99
C LEU A 88 -10.79 3.95 -3.74
N SER A 89 -11.67 2.97 -3.57
CA SER A 89 -11.27 1.56 -3.41
C SER A 89 -10.41 1.05 -4.58
N ARG A 90 -10.70 1.52 -5.79
CA ARG A 90 -9.93 1.16 -6.98
C ARG A 90 -8.53 1.77 -6.92
N ILE A 91 -8.42 3.03 -6.52
CA ILE A 91 -7.14 3.72 -6.34
C ILE A 91 -6.29 2.97 -5.29
N GLU A 92 -6.88 2.64 -4.14
CA GLU A 92 -6.21 1.84 -3.10
C GLU A 92 -5.71 0.50 -3.66
N SER A 93 -6.51 -0.20 -4.46
CA SER A 93 -6.12 -1.48 -5.07
C SER A 93 -4.93 -1.33 -6.01
N PHE A 94 -4.88 -0.25 -6.81
CA PHE A 94 -3.72 0.05 -7.66
C PHE A 94 -2.49 0.41 -6.84
N LEU A 95 -2.64 1.14 -5.73
CA LEU A 95 -1.53 1.46 -4.84
C LEU A 95 -0.99 0.19 -4.17
N LEU A 96 -1.86 -0.72 -3.74
CA LEU A 96 -1.47 -2.01 -3.17
C LEU A 96 -0.71 -2.86 -4.18
N LEU A 97 -1.24 -2.96 -5.40
CA LEU A 97 -0.58 -3.65 -6.51
C LEU A 97 0.78 -3.03 -6.81
N GLY A 98 0.86 -1.70 -6.89
CA GLY A 98 2.11 -0.97 -7.09
C GLY A 98 3.15 -1.29 -6.01
N SER A 99 2.73 -1.32 -4.75
CA SER A 99 3.61 -1.72 -3.64
C SER A 99 4.20 -3.12 -3.84
N GLY A 100 3.35 -4.10 -4.18
CA GLY A 100 3.79 -5.47 -4.43
C GLY A 100 4.72 -5.58 -5.64
N VAL A 101 4.36 -4.97 -6.77
CA VAL A 101 5.13 -5.02 -8.03
C VAL A 101 6.51 -4.40 -7.86
N PHE A 102 6.61 -3.20 -7.29
CA PHE A 102 7.91 -2.56 -7.08
C PHE A 102 8.79 -3.37 -6.13
N SER A 103 8.23 -3.89 -5.05
CA SER A 103 8.97 -4.74 -4.10
C SER A 103 9.48 -6.03 -4.77
N LEU A 104 8.65 -6.68 -5.59
CA LEU A 104 9.00 -7.88 -6.35
C LEU A 104 10.12 -7.60 -7.37
N ILE A 105 10.03 -6.49 -8.12
CA ILE A 105 11.07 -6.09 -9.07
C ILE A 105 12.40 -5.91 -8.34
N GLY A 106 12.40 -5.26 -7.17
CA GLY A 106 13.61 -5.13 -6.34
C GLY A 106 14.24 -6.47 -5.99
N GLY A 107 13.43 -7.47 -5.65
CA GLY A 107 13.88 -8.83 -5.35
C GLY A 107 14.45 -9.56 -6.56
N ILE A 108 13.77 -9.51 -7.71
CA ILE A 108 14.21 -10.13 -8.96
C ILE A 108 15.53 -9.53 -9.43
N LEU A 109 15.65 -8.20 -9.40
CA LEU A 109 16.88 -7.51 -9.79
C LEU A 109 18.05 -7.87 -8.87
N TYR A 110 17.81 -7.92 -7.55
CA TYR A 110 18.84 -8.34 -6.60
C TYR A 110 19.28 -9.78 -6.87
N TYR A 111 18.34 -10.72 -7.01
CA TYR A 111 18.63 -12.12 -7.28
C TYR A 111 19.40 -12.33 -8.59
N SER A 112 19.00 -11.63 -9.66
CA SER A 112 19.69 -11.68 -10.95
C SER A 112 21.11 -11.12 -10.86
N ALA A 113 21.32 -10.07 -10.06
CA ALA A 113 22.65 -9.47 -9.87
C ALA A 113 23.55 -10.34 -8.98
N SER A 114 23.02 -11.06 -8.00
CA SER A 114 23.78 -11.93 -7.10
C SER A 114 24.11 -13.30 -7.67
N SER A 115 23.45 -13.71 -8.76
CA SER A 115 23.63 -15.02 -9.40
C SER A 115 24.57 -14.99 -10.61
N LYS A 116 25.28 -13.87 -10.81
CA LYS A 116 26.34 -13.70 -11.81
C LYS A 116 27.70 -13.81 -11.15
#